data_AF-A0A3S3KEK5-F1
#
_entry.id   AF-A0A3S3KEK5-F1
#
_cell.length_a   1.000
_cell.length_b   1.000
_cell.length_c   1.000
_cell.angle_alpha   90.00
_cell.angle_beta   90.00
_cell.angle_gamma   90.00
#
_symmetry.space_group_name_H-M   'P 1'
#
loop_
_entity.id
_entity.type
_entity.pdbx_description
1 polymer ?
#
loop_
_entity_poly.entity_id
_entity_poly.type
_entity_poly.pdbx_seq_one_letter_code
_entity_poly.pdbx_strand_id
1 'polypeptide(L)'
;MMHVSPVTTEQTAPAQTKAVAVKRAAEHGLYNPRNEHDACGVGFIVNMKGVKSHQIVMDGLAVLENLTHRGAVGADPLMGDGAGVLVQLPDRFFRAEMASQGVELPKPGHYAVGHVFMPRDPELQAHIEGIIAEVAQIEGQPLLGFRDVPVDNSSLSKAPDIAASEPVQRQVFLGRGAEIDGDDDYERRLYILRKVISGRIHEETKGVDNGFYVVSMSSRTIVYKGMFLAYQVGAYYKDLTDPRFETALILVHQRFSTNTFPSWKLAHPYRMVAHNGEINTLRANVNWMAARQASVDSELFGNDISKLWPISYEGQSDTACFDNALEFLTQGGYSLAHA
;
A
#
# COMPACT_ATOMS: atom_id res chain seq x y z
N MET A 1 -49.13 -26.95 37.40
CA MET A 1 -47.98 -26.06 37.61
C MET A 1 -46.75 -26.73 37.02
N MET A 2 -46.39 -26.39 35.77
CA MET A 2 -45.18 -26.90 35.14
C MET A 2 -43.99 -26.07 35.63
N HIS A 3 -42.98 -26.75 36.15
CA HIS A 3 -41.72 -26.15 36.59
C HIS A 3 -40.91 -25.75 35.36
N VAL A 4 -40.64 -24.45 35.21
CA VAL A 4 -39.74 -23.89 34.21
C VAL A 4 -38.33 -23.89 34.80
N SER A 5 -37.40 -24.62 34.18
CA SER A 5 -35.96 -24.50 34.45
C SER A 5 -35.40 -23.27 33.74
N PRO A 6 -34.51 -22.48 34.36
CA PRO A 6 -33.93 -21.32 33.71
C PRO A 6 -32.84 -21.77 32.73
N VAL A 7 -33.00 -21.36 31.47
CA VAL A 7 -31.93 -21.42 30.46
C VAL A 7 -30.88 -20.39 30.85
N THR A 8 -29.72 -20.87 31.30
CA THR A 8 -28.51 -20.05 31.40
C THR A 8 -28.14 -19.57 30.00
N THR A 9 -28.30 -18.27 29.75
CA THR A 9 -27.71 -17.58 28.60
C THR A 9 -26.21 -17.76 28.62
N GLU A 10 -25.68 -18.54 27.67
CA GLU A 10 -24.26 -18.50 27.31
C GLU A 10 -23.91 -17.05 26.93
N GLN A 11 -23.06 -16.42 27.75
CA GLN A 11 -22.42 -15.17 27.40
C GLN A 11 -21.48 -15.46 26.23
N THR A 12 -21.85 -15.00 25.04
CA THR A 12 -20.94 -14.94 23.88
C THR A 12 -19.73 -14.09 24.27
N ALA A 13 -18.56 -14.71 24.33
CA ALA A 13 -17.30 -14.03 24.58
C ALA A 13 -17.07 -12.93 23.52
N PRO A 14 -16.52 -11.77 23.90
CA PRO A 14 -16.27 -10.69 22.95
C PRO A 14 -15.27 -11.14 21.87
N ALA A 15 -15.54 -10.74 20.63
CA ALA A 15 -14.73 -11.04 19.45
C ALA A 15 -13.27 -10.61 19.67
N GLN A 16 -12.34 -11.55 19.46
CA GLN A 16 -10.90 -11.31 19.61
C GLN A 16 -10.40 -10.47 18.43
N THR A 17 -9.71 -9.38 18.71
CA THR A 17 -9.09 -8.54 17.67
C THR A 17 -7.95 -9.26 16.96
N LYS A 18 -7.69 -8.93 15.69
CA LYS A 18 -6.64 -9.49 14.83
C LYS A 18 -5.25 -9.57 15.49
N ALA A 19 -4.89 -8.55 16.25
CA ALA A 19 -3.62 -8.50 16.99
C ALA A 19 -3.54 -9.58 18.09
N VAL A 20 -4.68 -9.90 18.73
CA VAL A 20 -4.77 -10.93 19.77
C VAL A 20 -4.70 -12.33 19.16
N ALA A 21 -5.31 -12.55 18.00
CA ALA A 21 -5.27 -13.84 17.30
C ALA A 21 -3.85 -14.18 16.78
N VAL A 22 -3.17 -13.21 16.15
CA VAL A 22 -1.78 -13.38 15.67
C VAL A 22 -0.83 -13.60 16.85
N LYS A 23 -0.97 -12.79 17.92
CA LYS A 23 -0.16 -12.93 19.13
C LYS A 23 -0.37 -14.28 19.81
N ARG A 24 -1.61 -14.73 19.94
CA ARG A 24 -1.96 -16.04 20.53
C ARG A 24 -1.46 -17.22 19.69
N ALA A 25 -1.52 -17.12 18.36
CA ALA A 25 -0.98 -18.15 17.47
C ALA A 25 0.55 -18.22 17.54
N ALA A 26 1.23 -17.07 17.68
CA ALA A 26 2.68 -17.00 17.87
C ALA A 26 3.14 -17.45 19.28
N GLU A 27 2.33 -17.21 20.32
CA GLU A 27 2.65 -17.55 21.71
C GLU A 27 2.26 -18.99 22.12
N HIS A 28 1.20 -19.56 21.51
CA HIS A 28 0.62 -20.84 21.93
C HIS A 28 0.34 -21.83 20.78
N GLY A 29 0.70 -21.50 19.53
CA GLY A 29 0.52 -22.36 18.35
C GLY A 29 1.85 -22.78 17.69
N LEU A 30 1.76 -23.56 16.62
CA LEU A 30 2.93 -23.94 15.79
C LEU A 30 3.32 -22.84 14.78
N TYR A 31 2.55 -21.76 14.70
CA TYR A 31 2.82 -20.65 13.80
C TYR A 31 4.02 -19.85 14.29
N ASN A 32 5.05 -19.75 13.46
CA ASN A 32 6.19 -18.89 13.68
C ASN A 32 6.36 -18.02 12.42
N PRO A 33 6.21 -16.68 12.51
CA PRO A 33 6.42 -15.77 11.38
C PRO A 33 7.78 -15.93 10.69
N ARG A 34 8.77 -16.55 11.38
CA ARG A 34 10.11 -16.81 10.85
C ARG A 34 10.19 -17.96 9.83
N ASN A 35 9.14 -18.77 9.70
CA ASN A 35 9.09 -19.92 8.79
C ASN A 35 8.18 -19.66 7.58
N GLU A 36 7.95 -18.40 7.22
CA GLU A 36 7.12 -18.04 6.05
C GLU A 36 7.89 -18.29 4.74
N HIS A 37 7.22 -18.89 3.75
CA HIS A 37 7.75 -19.12 2.41
C HIS A 37 6.74 -18.64 1.35
N ASP A 38 7.19 -17.85 0.37
CA ASP A 38 6.33 -17.29 -0.67
C ASP A 38 6.73 -17.86 -2.07
N ALA A 39 5.74 -18.31 -2.85
CA ALA A 39 5.91 -18.76 -4.23
C ALA A 39 4.99 -17.96 -5.16
N CYS A 40 5.42 -16.75 -5.54
CA CYS A 40 4.54 -15.75 -6.19
C CYS A 40 4.58 -15.79 -7.72
N GLY A 41 3.69 -15.03 -8.36
CA GLY A 41 3.77 -14.65 -9.77
C GLY A 41 4.12 -13.16 -9.89
N VAL A 42 5.06 -12.81 -10.78
CA VAL A 42 5.38 -11.41 -11.12
C VAL A 42 5.50 -11.29 -12.63
N GLY A 43 5.05 -10.17 -13.18
CA GLY A 43 5.16 -9.87 -14.60
C GLY A 43 5.11 -8.36 -14.84
N PHE A 44 5.63 -7.90 -15.97
CA PHE A 44 5.52 -6.50 -16.35
C PHE A 44 5.44 -6.34 -17.86
N ILE A 45 4.82 -5.25 -18.30
CA ILE A 45 4.74 -4.83 -19.71
C ILE A 45 5.21 -3.40 -19.79
N VAL A 46 6.11 -3.12 -20.75
CA VAL A 46 6.62 -1.77 -21.02
C VAL A 46 6.54 -1.47 -22.51
N ASN A 47 6.00 -0.31 -22.85
CA ASN A 47 6.21 0.30 -24.14
C ASN A 47 7.50 1.12 -24.12
N MET A 48 8.55 0.60 -24.77
CA MET A 48 9.89 1.22 -24.78
C MET A 48 9.94 2.62 -25.37
N LYS A 49 8.93 3.02 -26.16
CA LYS A 49 8.81 4.38 -26.72
C LYS A 49 8.05 5.35 -25.79
N GLY A 50 7.59 4.87 -24.63
CA GLY A 50 6.81 5.67 -23.68
C GLY A 50 5.39 5.97 -24.13
N VAL A 51 4.90 5.33 -25.20
CA VAL A 51 3.52 5.53 -25.69
C VAL A 51 2.56 4.86 -24.72
N LYS A 52 1.75 5.68 -24.05
CA LYS A 52 0.74 5.23 -23.09
C LYS A 52 -0.50 4.72 -23.83
N SER A 53 -1.10 3.64 -23.33
CA SER A 53 -2.39 3.15 -23.83
C SER A 53 -3.13 2.38 -22.75
N HIS A 54 -4.46 2.34 -22.86
CA HIS A 54 -5.29 1.51 -21.99
C HIS A 54 -5.12 0.02 -22.28
N GLN A 55 -4.72 -0.34 -23.52
CA GLN A 55 -4.44 -1.73 -23.88
C GLN A 55 -3.36 -2.35 -22.99
N ILE A 56 -2.33 -1.57 -22.62
CA ILE A 56 -1.27 -2.05 -21.70
C ILE A 56 -1.85 -2.40 -20.32
N VAL A 57 -2.86 -1.67 -19.84
CA VAL A 57 -3.55 -1.99 -18.59
C VAL A 57 -4.28 -3.32 -18.72
N MET A 58 -5.05 -3.49 -19.79
CA MET A 58 -5.79 -4.72 -20.07
C MET A 58 -4.85 -5.94 -20.22
N ASP A 59 -3.73 -5.77 -20.93
CA ASP A 59 -2.73 -6.82 -21.09
C ASP A 59 -2.08 -7.18 -19.75
N GLY A 60 -1.80 -6.19 -18.90
CA GLY A 60 -1.26 -6.44 -17.56
C GLY A 60 -2.24 -7.21 -16.66
N LEU A 61 -3.53 -6.85 -16.68
CA LEU A 61 -4.58 -7.60 -15.98
C LEU A 61 -4.70 -9.03 -16.51
N ALA A 62 -4.61 -9.23 -17.83
CA ALA A 62 -4.60 -10.56 -18.43
C ALA A 62 -3.35 -11.37 -18.01
N VAL A 63 -2.17 -10.75 -17.90
CA VAL A 63 -0.98 -11.41 -17.33
C VAL A 63 -1.26 -11.84 -15.89
N LEU A 64 -1.84 -10.98 -15.07
CA LEU A 64 -2.15 -11.27 -13.69
C LEU A 64 -3.11 -12.47 -13.57
N GLU A 65 -4.19 -12.50 -14.36
CA GLU A 65 -5.13 -13.63 -14.43
C GLU A 65 -4.43 -14.94 -14.82
N ASN A 66 -3.49 -14.90 -15.76
CA ASN A 66 -2.71 -16.08 -16.14
C ASN A 66 -1.74 -16.55 -15.06
N LEU A 67 -1.43 -15.73 -14.05
CA LEU A 67 -0.61 -16.09 -12.89
C LEU A 67 -1.43 -16.72 -11.75
N THR A 68 -2.74 -16.90 -11.90
CA THR A 68 -3.63 -17.48 -10.84
C THR A 68 -3.14 -18.84 -10.34
N HIS A 69 -2.57 -19.67 -11.23
CA HIS A 69 -2.02 -20.99 -10.88
C HIS A 69 -0.78 -20.93 -9.96
N ARG A 70 -0.20 -19.74 -9.77
CA ARG A 70 0.90 -19.46 -8.82
C ARG A 70 0.43 -18.67 -7.60
N GLY A 71 -0.87 -18.45 -7.43
CA GLY A 71 -1.46 -17.87 -6.22
C GLY A 71 -1.95 -18.97 -5.27
N ALA A 72 -2.06 -18.64 -3.99
CA ALA A 72 -2.75 -19.51 -3.03
C ALA A 72 -4.23 -19.11 -2.97
N VAL A 73 -5.07 -20.11 -2.71
CA VAL A 73 -6.47 -19.90 -2.36
C VAL A 73 -6.61 -20.32 -0.89
N GLY A 74 -7.24 -19.47 -0.09
CA GLY A 74 -7.53 -19.78 1.31
C GLY A 74 -8.55 -20.90 1.50
N ALA A 75 -8.93 -21.14 2.75
CA ALA A 75 -10.07 -22.01 3.06
C ALA A 75 -11.39 -21.47 2.47
N ASP A 76 -11.50 -20.13 2.35
CA ASP A 76 -12.52 -19.47 1.56
C ASP A 76 -12.03 -19.31 0.12
N PRO A 77 -12.75 -19.85 -0.89
CA PRO A 77 -12.32 -19.82 -2.29
C PRO A 77 -12.28 -18.41 -2.90
N LEU A 78 -12.88 -17.41 -2.26
CA LEU A 78 -12.85 -16.01 -2.68
C LEU A 78 -11.77 -15.19 -1.96
N MET A 79 -11.00 -15.84 -1.07
CA MET A 79 -9.91 -15.22 -0.32
C MET A 79 -8.57 -15.52 -0.99
N GLY A 80 -7.95 -14.47 -1.54
CA GLY A 80 -6.58 -14.51 -2.04
C GLY A 80 -5.60 -13.82 -1.08
N ASP A 81 -4.33 -14.23 -1.14
CA ASP A 81 -3.28 -13.70 -0.27
C ASP A 81 -2.82 -12.28 -0.63
N GLY A 82 -3.14 -11.84 -1.85
CA GLY A 82 -2.87 -10.50 -2.33
C GLY A 82 -2.54 -10.45 -3.81
N ALA A 83 -3.06 -9.44 -4.48
CA ALA A 83 -2.72 -9.14 -5.86
C ALA A 83 -2.78 -7.64 -6.11
N GLY A 84 -2.10 -7.18 -7.16
CA GLY A 84 -2.14 -5.77 -7.51
C GLY A 84 -1.30 -5.42 -8.73
N VAL A 85 -1.36 -4.15 -9.06
CA VAL A 85 -0.67 -3.53 -10.18
C VAL A 85 -0.01 -2.22 -9.76
N LEU A 86 1.16 -1.95 -10.30
CA LEU A 86 1.82 -0.65 -10.29
C LEU A 86 1.83 -0.12 -11.73
N VAL A 87 1.42 1.12 -11.90
CA VAL A 87 1.32 1.79 -13.20
C VAL A 87 1.93 3.17 -13.12
N GLN A 88 2.27 3.75 -14.27
CA GLN A 88 2.52 5.19 -14.32
C GLN A 88 1.23 5.95 -14.02
N LEU A 89 1.38 7.17 -13.50
CA LEU A 89 0.24 8.02 -13.20
C LEU A 89 -0.58 8.33 -14.49
N PRO A 90 -1.87 7.94 -14.54
CA PRO A 90 -2.74 8.14 -15.70
C PRO A 90 -3.35 9.55 -15.68
N ASP A 91 -2.57 10.56 -16.10
CA ASP A 91 -2.97 11.98 -16.06
C ASP A 91 -4.34 12.26 -16.70
N ARG A 92 -4.60 11.69 -17.89
CA ARG A 92 -5.87 11.91 -18.62
C ARG A 92 -7.09 11.49 -17.79
N PHE A 93 -6.97 10.39 -17.05
CA PHE A 93 -8.00 9.91 -16.14
C PHE A 93 -8.15 10.86 -14.95
N PHE A 94 -7.09 11.07 -14.17
CA PHE A 94 -7.17 11.84 -12.93
C PHE A 94 -7.55 13.30 -13.14
N ARG A 95 -7.07 13.93 -14.21
CA ARG A 95 -7.46 15.30 -14.58
C ARG A 95 -8.96 15.41 -14.80
N ALA A 96 -9.57 14.43 -15.47
CA ALA A 96 -11.00 14.43 -15.70
C ALA A 96 -11.80 14.13 -14.41
N GLU A 97 -11.33 13.19 -13.59
CA GLU A 97 -11.95 12.86 -12.30
C GLU A 97 -11.94 14.06 -11.34
N MET A 98 -10.80 14.74 -11.21
CA MET A 98 -10.68 15.90 -10.31
C MET A 98 -11.40 17.13 -10.86
N ALA A 99 -11.40 17.35 -12.18
CA ALA A 99 -12.19 18.41 -12.79
C ALA A 99 -13.70 18.24 -12.54
N SER A 100 -14.19 16.99 -12.50
CA SER A 100 -15.60 16.72 -12.15
C SER A 100 -15.96 17.12 -10.71
N GLN A 101 -14.97 17.25 -9.84
CA GLN A 101 -15.10 17.73 -8.45
C GLN A 101 -14.76 19.23 -8.31
N GLY A 102 -14.54 19.93 -9.42
CA GLY A 102 -14.18 21.35 -9.42
C GLY A 102 -12.71 21.64 -9.11
N VAL A 103 -11.83 20.64 -9.18
CA VAL A 103 -10.39 20.77 -8.92
C VAL A 103 -9.61 20.69 -10.24
N GLU A 104 -8.92 21.78 -10.59
CA GLU A 104 -8.00 21.80 -11.73
C GLU A 104 -6.62 21.29 -11.32
N LEU A 105 -6.20 20.16 -11.90
CA LEU A 105 -4.87 19.62 -11.62
C LEU A 105 -3.77 20.38 -12.39
N PRO A 106 -2.61 20.64 -11.77
CA PRO A 106 -1.41 21.08 -12.49
C PRO A 106 -1.01 20.11 -13.61
N LYS A 107 -0.07 20.54 -14.48
CA LYS A 107 0.49 19.67 -15.52
C LYS A 107 1.15 18.40 -14.92
N PRO A 108 1.28 17.29 -15.67
CA PRO A 108 2.01 16.10 -15.22
C PRO A 108 3.38 16.46 -14.62
N GLY A 109 3.75 15.79 -13.52
CA GLY A 109 4.97 16.09 -12.75
C GLY A 109 4.87 17.30 -11.81
N HIS A 110 3.79 18.08 -11.87
CA HIS A 110 3.51 19.18 -10.93
C HIS A 110 2.39 18.86 -9.94
N TYR A 111 1.91 17.62 -9.97
CA TYR A 111 1.06 17.06 -8.93
C TYR A 111 1.43 15.58 -8.71
N ALA A 112 1.07 15.08 -7.54
CA ALA A 112 1.26 13.72 -7.11
C ALA A 112 -0.06 13.15 -6.56
N VAL A 113 -0.12 11.82 -6.53
CA VAL A 113 -1.24 11.09 -5.93
C VAL A 113 -0.72 10.18 -4.83
N GLY A 114 -1.26 10.35 -3.63
CA GLY A 114 -1.15 9.39 -2.54
C GLY A 114 -2.34 8.45 -2.58
N HIS A 115 -2.13 7.15 -2.72
CA HIS A 115 -3.18 6.14 -2.52
C HIS A 115 -3.05 5.60 -1.10
N VAL A 116 -4.13 5.69 -0.32
CA VAL A 116 -4.15 5.44 1.11
C VAL A 116 -5.28 4.47 1.43
N PHE A 117 -4.94 3.41 2.16
CA PHE A 117 -5.93 2.61 2.87
C PHE A 117 -6.32 3.33 4.16
N MET A 118 -7.61 3.54 4.31
CA MET A 118 -8.21 4.24 5.43
C MET A 118 -9.06 3.28 6.28
N PRO A 119 -9.17 3.52 7.60
CA PRO A 119 -10.15 2.82 8.42
C PRO A 119 -11.59 3.11 7.96
N ARG A 120 -12.54 2.27 8.38
CA ARG A 120 -13.95 2.44 8.05
C ARG A 120 -14.66 3.48 8.89
N ASP A 121 -14.14 3.77 10.08
CA ASP A 121 -14.71 4.78 10.97
C ASP A 121 -14.55 6.20 10.37
N PRO A 122 -15.66 6.92 10.07
CA PRO A 122 -15.59 8.24 9.45
C PRO A 122 -14.88 9.29 10.31
N GLU A 123 -14.96 9.20 11.64
CA GLU A 123 -14.27 10.16 12.52
C GLU A 123 -12.76 9.98 12.42
N LEU A 124 -12.28 8.73 12.46
CA LEU A 124 -10.87 8.42 12.27
C LEU A 124 -10.39 8.75 10.85
N GLN A 125 -11.23 8.59 9.82
CA GLN A 125 -10.91 9.04 8.46
C GLN A 125 -10.66 10.56 8.42
N ALA A 126 -11.59 11.36 8.96
CA ALA A 126 -11.46 12.81 9.00
C ALA A 126 -10.23 13.27 9.79
N HIS A 127 -9.91 12.59 10.90
CA HIS A 127 -8.69 12.84 11.68
C HIS A 127 -7.42 12.58 10.84
N ILE A 128 -7.35 11.44 10.14
CA ILE A 128 -6.22 11.11 9.28
C ILE A 128 -6.09 12.10 8.11
N GLU A 129 -7.19 12.51 7.48
CA GLU A 129 -7.16 13.55 6.44
C GLU A 129 -6.65 14.89 6.98
N GLY A 130 -7.02 15.24 8.21
CA GLY A 130 -6.49 16.41 8.92
C GLY A 130 -4.98 16.33 9.13
N ILE A 131 -4.46 15.18 9.55
CA ILE A 131 -3.00 14.95 9.65
C ILE A 131 -2.33 15.09 8.29
N ILE A 132 -2.89 14.49 7.24
CA ILE A 132 -2.33 14.59 5.89
C ILE A 132 -2.27 16.05 5.44
N ALA A 133 -3.34 16.82 5.65
CA ALA A 133 -3.41 18.23 5.30
C ALA A 133 -2.39 19.08 6.08
N GLU A 134 -2.30 18.88 7.39
CA GLU A 134 -1.37 19.60 8.25
C GLU A 134 0.09 19.31 7.88
N VAL A 135 0.45 18.04 7.72
CA VAL A 135 1.81 17.66 7.35
C VAL A 135 2.15 18.12 5.93
N ALA A 136 1.22 18.02 4.98
CA ALA A 136 1.43 18.54 3.62
C ALA A 136 1.72 20.04 3.64
N GLN A 137 0.99 20.81 4.45
CA GLN A 137 1.24 22.24 4.64
C GLN A 137 2.63 22.50 5.25
N ILE A 138 3.02 21.78 6.30
CA ILE A 138 4.32 21.93 6.99
C ILE A 138 5.48 21.58 6.04
N GLU A 139 5.34 20.52 5.24
CA GLU A 139 6.35 20.06 4.27
C GLU A 139 6.25 20.81 2.91
N GLY A 140 5.44 21.88 2.84
CA GLY A 140 5.37 22.77 1.68
C GLY A 140 4.75 22.17 0.42
N GLN A 141 3.93 21.11 0.54
CA GLN A 141 3.21 20.50 -0.57
C GLN A 141 1.74 20.97 -0.56
N PRO A 142 1.28 21.75 -1.56
CA PRO A 142 -0.10 22.20 -1.63
C PRO A 142 -1.09 21.03 -1.67
N LEU A 143 -2.07 20.98 -0.77
CA LEU A 143 -3.16 20.02 -0.86
C LEU A 143 -4.15 20.47 -1.94
N LEU A 144 -4.35 19.65 -2.99
CA LEU A 144 -5.27 19.95 -4.09
C LEU A 144 -6.67 19.37 -3.82
N GLY A 145 -6.75 18.25 -3.11
CA GLY A 145 -8.02 17.63 -2.74
C GLY A 145 -7.90 16.15 -2.43
N PHE A 146 -9.02 15.55 -2.05
CA PHE A 146 -9.16 14.12 -1.81
C PHE A 146 -10.19 13.53 -2.77
N ARG A 147 -10.01 12.25 -3.11
CA ARG A 147 -10.92 11.49 -3.97
C ARG A 147 -11.20 10.13 -3.35
N ASP A 148 -12.45 9.75 -3.29
CA ASP A 148 -12.84 8.36 -3.05
C ASP A 148 -12.55 7.51 -4.28
N VAL A 149 -11.86 6.39 -4.10
CA VAL A 149 -11.63 5.46 -5.20
C VAL A 149 -12.88 4.60 -5.37
N PRO A 150 -13.53 4.61 -6.54
CA PRO A 150 -14.73 3.82 -6.76
C PRO A 150 -14.37 2.32 -6.84
N VAL A 151 -14.94 1.54 -5.91
CA VAL A 151 -14.71 0.10 -5.81
C VAL A 151 -16.00 -0.72 -5.97
N ASP A 152 -15.84 -2.01 -6.30
CA ASP A 152 -16.88 -3.02 -6.26
C ASP A 152 -16.39 -4.26 -5.49
N ASN A 153 -16.88 -4.43 -4.27
CA ASN A 153 -16.46 -5.55 -3.43
C ASN A 153 -17.31 -6.81 -3.60
N SER A 154 -18.21 -6.87 -4.59
CA SER A 154 -19.12 -8.01 -4.81
C SER A 154 -18.39 -9.33 -5.03
N SER A 155 -17.20 -9.30 -5.64
CA SER A 155 -16.37 -10.48 -5.89
C SER A 155 -15.58 -10.97 -4.68
N LEU A 156 -15.51 -10.20 -3.58
CA LEU A 156 -14.75 -10.54 -2.38
C LEU A 156 -15.53 -11.45 -1.45
N SER A 157 -14.80 -12.24 -0.65
CA SER A 157 -15.38 -13.01 0.45
C SER A 157 -16.25 -12.13 1.37
N LYS A 158 -17.41 -12.68 1.74
CA LYS A 158 -18.36 -12.05 2.67
C LYS A 158 -18.26 -12.62 4.08
N ALA A 159 -17.25 -13.45 4.37
CA ALA A 159 -17.00 -13.91 5.72
C ALA A 159 -16.74 -12.68 6.63
N PRO A 160 -17.39 -12.57 7.80
CA PRO A 160 -17.40 -11.34 8.59
C PRO A 160 -16.01 -10.74 8.85
N ASP A 161 -15.05 -11.57 9.25
CA ASP A 161 -13.68 -11.12 9.58
C ASP A 161 -12.90 -10.65 8.34
N ILE A 162 -13.13 -11.28 7.19
CA ILE A 162 -12.51 -10.91 5.92
C ILE A 162 -13.13 -9.61 5.40
N ALA A 163 -14.45 -9.55 5.37
CA ALA A 163 -15.20 -8.38 4.94
C ALA A 163 -14.92 -7.17 5.85
N ALA A 164 -14.70 -7.37 7.15
CA ALA A 164 -14.33 -6.29 8.08
C ALA A 164 -12.91 -5.74 7.85
N SER A 165 -12.03 -6.52 7.20
CA SER A 165 -10.63 -6.13 6.95
C SER A 165 -10.44 -5.22 5.74
N GLU A 166 -11.44 -5.12 4.86
CA GLU A 166 -11.38 -4.28 3.66
C GLU A 166 -11.31 -2.79 4.05
N PRO A 167 -10.25 -2.06 3.66
CA PRO A 167 -10.09 -0.65 3.96
C PRO A 167 -10.89 0.21 3.01
N VAL A 168 -11.22 1.43 3.46
CA VAL A 168 -11.71 2.48 2.57
C VAL A 168 -10.54 2.94 1.69
N GLN A 169 -10.78 3.02 0.38
CA GLN A 169 -9.77 3.37 -0.61
C GLN A 169 -9.83 4.88 -0.88
N ARG A 170 -8.81 5.62 -0.43
CA ARG A 170 -8.77 7.08 -0.52
C ARG A 170 -7.55 7.54 -1.28
N GLN A 171 -7.71 8.55 -2.12
CA GLN A 171 -6.62 9.21 -2.83
C GLN A 171 -6.49 10.67 -2.36
N VAL A 172 -5.26 11.12 -2.16
CA VAL A 172 -4.91 12.51 -1.89
C VAL A 172 -4.12 13.08 -3.06
N PHE A 173 -4.48 14.26 -3.53
CA PHE A 173 -3.82 14.98 -4.60
C PHE A 173 -2.99 16.10 -4.01
N LEU A 174 -1.70 16.11 -4.31
CA LEU A 174 -0.72 17.04 -3.78
C LEU A 174 -0.11 17.81 -4.95
N GLY A 175 0.00 19.12 -4.86
CA GLY A 175 0.74 19.96 -5.79
C GLY A 175 2.22 19.91 -5.49
N ARG A 176 3.02 20.32 -6.47
CA ARG A 176 4.45 20.55 -6.28
C ARG A 176 4.68 21.88 -5.57
N GLY A 177 5.41 21.85 -4.46
CA GLY A 177 5.85 23.07 -3.77
C GLY A 177 6.63 24.01 -4.70
N ALA A 178 6.51 25.32 -4.49
CA ALA A 178 7.09 26.34 -5.38
C ALA A 178 8.63 26.30 -5.44
N GLU A 179 9.27 25.87 -4.36
CA GLU A 179 10.74 25.79 -4.23
C GLU A 179 11.33 24.48 -4.80
N ILE A 180 10.51 23.63 -5.42
CA ILE A 180 10.94 22.31 -5.94
C ILE A 180 11.14 22.38 -7.44
N ASP A 181 12.40 22.47 -7.87
CA ASP A 181 12.76 22.66 -9.28
C ASP A 181 12.77 21.36 -10.11
N GLY A 182 13.12 20.21 -9.51
CA GLY A 182 13.45 18.97 -10.24
C GLY A 182 12.55 17.78 -9.87
N ASP A 183 12.22 16.91 -10.83
CA ASP A 183 11.24 15.82 -10.64
C ASP A 183 11.72 14.81 -9.58
N ASP A 184 13.02 14.55 -9.53
CA ASP A 184 13.61 13.71 -8.49
C ASP A 184 13.53 14.37 -7.11
N ASP A 185 13.63 15.71 -7.04
CA ASP A 185 13.43 16.41 -5.78
C ASP A 185 11.97 16.36 -5.33
N TYR A 186 11.03 16.44 -6.27
CA TYR A 186 9.63 16.29 -5.92
C TYR A 186 9.32 14.89 -5.37
N GLU A 187 9.82 13.82 -6.01
CA GLU A 187 9.67 12.46 -5.50
C GLU A 187 10.30 12.29 -4.11
N ARG A 188 11.46 12.92 -3.86
CA ARG A 188 12.11 12.90 -2.54
C ARG A 188 11.28 13.60 -1.47
N ARG A 189 10.68 14.74 -1.79
CA ARG A 189 9.79 15.48 -0.88
C ARG A 189 8.51 14.68 -0.58
N LEU A 190 7.96 13.99 -1.57
CA LEU A 190 6.83 13.08 -1.38
C LEU A 190 7.19 11.86 -0.51
N TYR A 191 8.41 11.33 -0.67
CA TYR A 191 8.93 10.28 0.20
C TYR A 191 9.02 10.74 1.66
N ILE A 192 9.61 11.92 1.92
CA ILE A 192 9.67 12.53 3.26
C ILE A 192 8.26 12.74 3.81
N LEU A 193 7.37 13.37 3.04
CA LEU A 193 5.98 13.62 3.42
C LEU A 193 5.26 12.33 3.84
N ARG A 194 5.39 11.26 3.05
CA ARG A 194 4.82 9.93 3.38
C ARG A 194 5.38 9.39 4.70
N LYS A 195 6.68 9.53 4.93
CA LYS A 195 7.35 9.07 6.15
C LYS A 195 6.91 9.87 7.37
N VAL A 196 6.78 11.20 7.26
CA VAL A 196 6.29 12.06 8.34
C VAL A 196 4.83 11.76 8.69
N ILE A 197 3.94 11.63 7.69
CA ILE A 197 2.54 11.23 7.92
C ILE A 197 2.46 9.87 8.64
N SER A 198 3.21 8.89 8.13
CA SER A 198 3.22 7.53 8.72
C SER A 198 3.79 7.53 10.13
N GLY A 199 4.86 8.31 10.38
CA GLY A 199 5.49 8.46 11.68
C GLY A 199 4.55 9.08 12.72
N ARG A 200 3.86 10.17 12.35
CA ARG A 200 2.89 10.84 13.24
C ARG A 200 1.75 9.92 13.63
N ILE A 201 1.14 9.23 12.67
CA ILE A 201 0.05 8.28 12.96
C ILE A 201 0.57 7.10 13.79
N HIS A 202 1.78 6.61 13.51
CA HIS A 202 2.42 5.56 14.30
C HIS A 202 2.67 5.99 15.75
N GLU A 203 3.12 7.23 15.97
CA GLU A 203 3.34 7.79 17.30
C GLU A 203 2.02 7.98 18.07
N GLU A 204 1.01 8.59 17.44
CA GLU A 204 -0.33 8.78 18.04
C GLU A 204 -0.98 7.44 18.45
N THR A 205 -0.79 6.40 17.64
CA THR A 205 -1.34 5.05 17.89
C THR A 205 -0.42 4.16 18.73
N LYS A 206 0.78 4.63 19.09
CA LYS A 206 1.84 3.82 19.74
C LYS A 206 2.13 2.51 18.99
N GLY A 207 2.08 2.58 17.67
CA GLY A 207 2.32 1.45 16.76
C GLY A 207 1.17 0.45 16.63
N VAL A 208 0.00 0.71 17.23
CA VAL A 208 -1.18 -0.14 17.06
C VAL A 208 -1.79 0.10 15.67
N ASP A 209 -2.04 -0.99 14.93
CA ASP A 209 -2.68 -0.90 13.62
C ASP A 209 -4.12 -0.36 13.74
N ASN A 210 -4.34 0.82 13.17
CA ASN A 210 -5.64 1.50 13.11
C ASN A 210 -6.28 1.45 11.71
N GLY A 211 -5.78 0.61 10.80
CA GLY A 211 -6.25 0.49 9.42
C GLY A 211 -5.58 1.45 8.43
N PHE A 212 -4.85 2.48 8.90
CA PHE A 212 -4.13 3.40 8.03
C PHE A 212 -2.93 2.73 7.35
N TYR A 213 -2.74 2.99 6.05
CA TYR A 213 -1.52 2.63 5.32
C TYR A 213 -1.40 3.39 4.00
N VAL A 214 -0.28 4.07 3.78
CA VAL A 214 0.02 4.69 2.48
C VAL A 214 0.53 3.64 1.51
N VAL A 215 -0.28 3.30 0.51
CA VAL A 215 0.02 2.31 -0.53
C VAL A 215 1.13 2.82 -1.44
N SER A 216 0.95 4.01 -1.99
CA SER A 216 1.94 4.74 -2.80
C SER A 216 1.74 6.24 -2.62
N MET A 217 2.78 7.04 -2.85
CA MET A 217 2.69 8.50 -2.91
C MET A 217 3.77 9.00 -3.88
N SER A 218 3.37 9.37 -5.09
CA SER A 218 4.30 9.70 -6.17
C SER A 218 3.62 10.56 -7.25
N SER A 219 4.42 11.35 -7.95
CA SER A 219 4.06 12.05 -9.18
C SER A 219 4.26 11.22 -10.45
N ARG A 220 4.90 10.05 -10.32
CA ARG A 220 5.30 9.17 -11.42
C ARG A 220 4.47 7.91 -11.50
N THR A 221 4.19 7.29 -10.37
CA THR A 221 3.54 5.97 -10.29
C THR A 221 2.40 5.94 -9.29
N ILE A 222 1.51 4.98 -9.45
CA ILE A 222 0.47 4.67 -8.48
C ILE A 222 0.27 3.16 -8.41
N VAL A 223 -0.06 2.67 -7.21
CA VAL A 223 -0.28 1.25 -6.95
C VAL A 223 -1.74 1.00 -6.61
N TYR A 224 -2.34 0.01 -7.26
CA TYR A 224 -3.67 -0.52 -6.96
C TYR A 224 -3.51 -1.96 -6.52
N LYS A 225 -3.75 -2.25 -5.24
CA LYS A 225 -3.50 -3.58 -4.67
C LYS A 225 -4.47 -3.90 -3.56
N GLY A 226 -4.61 -5.17 -3.24
CA GLY A 226 -5.42 -5.60 -2.12
C GLY A 226 -5.42 -7.09 -1.93
N MET A 227 -6.29 -7.55 -1.05
CA MET A 227 -6.42 -8.94 -0.66
C MET A 227 -7.26 -9.70 -1.69
N PHE A 228 -6.66 -9.91 -2.85
CA PHE A 228 -7.33 -10.38 -4.06
C PHE A 228 -6.74 -11.69 -4.57
N LEU A 229 -7.60 -12.48 -5.20
CA LEU A 229 -7.23 -13.35 -6.30
C LEU A 229 -6.95 -12.50 -7.54
N ALA A 230 -6.08 -12.99 -8.42
CA ALA A 230 -5.62 -12.27 -9.60
C ALA A 230 -6.75 -11.60 -10.41
N TYR A 231 -7.81 -12.35 -10.72
CA TYR A 231 -8.95 -11.86 -11.53
C TYR A 231 -9.80 -10.80 -10.82
N GLN A 232 -9.72 -10.69 -9.49
CA GLN A 232 -10.53 -9.76 -8.71
C GLN A 232 -10.00 -8.32 -8.81
N VAL A 233 -8.74 -8.09 -9.20
CA VAL A 233 -8.15 -6.73 -9.22
C VAL A 233 -8.92 -5.80 -10.16
N GLY A 234 -9.14 -6.23 -11.40
CA GLY A 234 -9.90 -5.46 -12.39
C GLY A 234 -11.40 -5.38 -12.09
N ALA A 235 -11.95 -6.38 -11.42
CA ALA A 235 -13.34 -6.37 -10.98
C ALA A 235 -13.58 -5.40 -9.82
N TYR A 236 -12.61 -5.28 -8.91
CA TYR A 236 -12.72 -4.46 -7.71
C TYR A 236 -12.49 -2.97 -7.98
N TYR A 237 -11.41 -2.62 -8.71
CA TYR A 237 -11.07 -1.22 -8.96
C TYR A 237 -11.65 -0.72 -10.28
N LYS A 238 -12.72 0.07 -10.21
CA LYS A 238 -13.43 0.57 -11.41
C LYS A 238 -12.55 1.44 -12.30
N ASP A 239 -11.61 2.17 -11.71
CA ASP A 239 -10.61 3.00 -12.41
C ASP A 239 -9.86 2.21 -13.50
N LEU A 240 -9.51 0.94 -13.23
CA LEU A 240 -8.69 0.12 -14.13
C LEU A 240 -9.42 -0.27 -15.42
N THR A 241 -10.74 -0.10 -15.48
CA THR A 241 -11.57 -0.37 -16.66
C THR A 241 -11.90 0.89 -17.47
N ASP A 242 -11.51 2.07 -16.98
CA ASP A 242 -11.76 3.33 -17.66
C ASP A 242 -10.79 3.52 -18.84
N PRO A 243 -11.26 3.74 -20.08
CA PRO A 243 -10.37 3.93 -21.23
C PRO A 243 -9.40 5.13 -21.13
N ARG A 244 -9.67 6.09 -20.24
CA ARG A 244 -8.78 7.23 -19.95
C ARG A 244 -7.60 6.82 -19.08
N PHE A 245 -7.68 5.67 -18.40
CA PHE A 245 -6.64 5.12 -17.56
C PHE A 245 -5.57 4.46 -18.45
N GLU A 246 -4.55 5.25 -18.80
CA GLU A 246 -3.51 4.85 -19.76
C GLU A 246 -2.13 4.84 -19.09
N THR A 247 -1.32 3.83 -19.43
CA THR A 247 0.06 3.72 -18.95
C THR A 247 0.97 3.21 -20.06
N ALA A 248 2.26 3.50 -19.99
CA ALA A 248 3.28 2.86 -20.82
C ALA A 248 4.04 1.76 -20.06
N LEU A 249 3.82 1.63 -18.75
CA LEU A 249 4.39 0.58 -17.90
C LEU A 249 3.33 0.05 -16.94
N ILE A 250 3.22 -1.27 -16.84
CA ILE A 250 2.46 -1.94 -15.79
C ILE A 250 3.29 -3.08 -15.22
N LEU A 251 3.39 -3.13 -13.90
CA LEU A 251 4.00 -4.21 -13.13
C LEU A 251 2.89 -4.89 -12.33
N VAL A 252 2.75 -6.20 -12.47
CA VAL A 252 1.71 -6.99 -11.80
C VAL A 252 2.32 -8.03 -10.88
N HIS A 253 1.63 -8.31 -9.78
CA HIS A 253 2.05 -9.34 -8.83
C HIS A 253 0.86 -10.07 -8.25
N GLN A 254 1.00 -11.39 -8.15
CA GLN A 254 0.12 -12.28 -7.38
C GLN A 254 0.94 -12.92 -6.27
N ARG A 255 0.49 -12.71 -5.03
CA ARG A 255 1.11 -13.29 -3.85
C ARG A 255 0.60 -14.72 -3.59
N PHE A 256 1.51 -15.55 -3.10
CA PHE A 256 1.24 -16.81 -2.42
C PHE A 256 1.93 -16.73 -1.06
N SER A 257 1.17 -16.88 0.01
CA SER A 257 1.60 -16.75 1.40
C SER A 257 1.43 -18.06 2.12
N THR A 258 2.40 -18.48 2.91
CA THR A 258 2.17 -19.57 3.90
C THR A 258 1.46 -19.09 5.17
N ASN A 259 1.10 -17.81 5.26
CA ASN A 259 0.28 -17.30 6.36
C ASN A 259 -1.19 -17.67 6.17
N THR A 260 -1.91 -17.87 7.27
CA THR A 260 -3.36 -18.08 7.25
C THR A 260 -4.16 -16.79 7.49
N PHE A 261 -3.48 -15.65 7.65
CA PHE A 261 -4.07 -14.36 8.01
C PHE A 261 -3.76 -13.31 6.94
N PRO A 262 -4.62 -13.17 5.94
CA PRO A 262 -4.33 -12.30 4.82
C PRO A 262 -4.40 -10.82 5.24
N SER A 263 -3.67 -9.98 4.52
CA SER A 263 -3.49 -8.57 4.86
C SER A 263 -3.37 -7.71 3.61
N TRP A 264 -4.29 -6.77 3.45
CA TRP A 264 -4.29 -5.79 2.38
C TRP A 264 -2.95 -5.06 2.22
N LYS A 265 -2.30 -4.71 3.34
CA LYS A 265 -1.03 -3.98 3.36
C LYS A 265 0.14 -4.80 2.83
N LEU A 266 0.07 -6.13 2.97
CA LEU A 266 1.11 -7.07 2.53
C LEU A 266 0.94 -7.51 1.08
N ALA A 267 -0.17 -7.17 0.43
CA ALA A 267 -0.29 -7.34 -1.01
C ALA A 267 0.79 -6.53 -1.74
N HIS A 268 1.23 -7.05 -2.88
CA HIS A 268 2.18 -6.39 -3.77
C HIS A 268 1.43 -5.78 -4.98
N PRO A 269 2.09 -4.91 -5.78
CA PRO A 269 3.43 -4.36 -5.58
C PRO A 269 3.59 -3.46 -4.35
N TYR A 270 4.84 -3.24 -3.94
CA TYR A 270 5.21 -2.11 -3.09
C TYR A 270 5.53 -0.87 -3.95
N ARG A 271 6.23 0.13 -3.42
CA ARG A 271 6.39 1.43 -4.10
C ARG A 271 7.43 1.36 -5.21
N MET A 272 8.45 0.54 -5.02
CA MET A 272 9.57 0.33 -5.93
C MET A 272 9.63 -1.11 -6.46
N VAL A 273 9.15 -2.09 -5.68
CA VAL A 273 9.41 -3.51 -5.93
C VAL A 273 8.14 -4.36 -5.98
N ALA A 274 8.14 -5.35 -6.89
CA ALA A 274 7.35 -6.57 -6.75
C ALA A 274 8.34 -7.75 -6.66
N HIS A 275 8.38 -8.41 -5.51
CA HIS A 275 9.35 -9.47 -5.24
C HIS A 275 8.70 -10.85 -5.29
N ASN A 276 9.41 -11.80 -5.88
CA ASN A 276 9.06 -13.21 -5.87
C ASN A 276 10.23 -14.00 -5.29
N GLY A 277 10.12 -14.38 -4.03
CA GLY A 277 11.16 -15.05 -3.28
C GLY A 277 11.11 -14.66 -1.81
N GLU A 278 12.18 -15.01 -1.09
CA GLU A 278 12.32 -14.78 0.34
C GLU A 278 13.74 -14.27 0.65
N ILE A 279 13.83 -13.24 1.48
CA ILE A 279 15.11 -12.70 1.98
C ILE A 279 15.42 -13.32 3.35
N ASN A 280 16.09 -14.47 3.32
CA ASN A 280 16.45 -15.25 4.52
C ASN A 280 17.44 -14.54 5.49
N THR A 281 18.04 -13.42 5.09
CA THR A 281 18.95 -12.59 5.90
C THR A 281 18.28 -11.38 6.56
N LEU A 282 16.94 -11.29 6.52
CA LEU A 282 16.16 -10.12 6.95
C LEU A 282 16.63 -9.50 8.28
N ARG A 283 16.75 -10.33 9.34
CA ARG A 283 17.11 -9.83 10.67
C ARG A 283 18.46 -9.13 10.69
N ALA A 284 19.45 -9.67 9.98
CA ALA A 284 20.75 -9.02 9.86
C ALA A 284 20.65 -7.70 9.10
N ASN A 285 19.91 -7.68 7.99
CA ASN A 285 19.73 -6.49 7.16
C ASN A 285 19.04 -5.35 7.92
N VAL A 286 17.97 -5.65 8.67
CA VAL A 286 17.26 -4.67 9.52
C VAL A 286 18.18 -4.11 10.60
N ASN A 287 18.92 -4.97 11.30
CA ASN A 287 19.86 -4.54 12.34
C ASN A 287 20.98 -3.66 11.77
N TRP A 288 21.52 -4.00 10.60
CA TRP A 288 22.55 -3.19 9.94
C TRP A 288 22.01 -1.84 9.47
N MET A 289 20.77 -1.78 9.00
CA MET A 289 20.14 -0.50 8.64
C MET A 289 19.93 0.38 9.87
N ALA A 290 19.45 -0.19 10.97
CA ALA A 290 19.28 0.53 12.24
C ALA A 290 20.63 1.04 12.79
N ALA A 291 21.69 0.22 12.74
CA ALA A 291 23.02 0.61 13.20
C ALA A 291 23.62 1.79 12.40
N ARG A 292 23.24 1.93 11.11
CA ARG A 292 23.70 3.01 10.23
C ARG A 292 22.97 4.33 10.46
N GLN A 293 21.85 4.34 11.20
CA GLN A 293 21.04 5.53 11.45
C GLN A 293 21.86 6.72 11.95
N ALA A 294 22.79 6.48 12.87
CA ALA A 294 23.57 7.54 13.50
C ALA A 294 24.70 8.11 12.61
N SER A 295 25.10 7.40 11.56
CA SER A 295 26.25 7.75 10.71
C SER A 295 25.88 8.09 9.28
N VAL A 296 24.63 7.86 8.88
CA VAL A 296 24.19 8.12 7.51
C VAL A 296 24.00 9.61 7.29
N ASP A 297 24.50 10.08 6.15
CA ASP A 297 24.41 11.47 5.73
C ASP A 297 24.11 11.53 4.23
N SER A 298 23.36 12.54 3.82
CA SER A 298 23.03 12.78 2.42
C SER A 298 22.66 14.23 2.22
N GLU A 299 23.43 14.94 1.39
CA GLU A 299 23.17 16.34 1.04
C GLU A 299 21.77 16.53 0.43
N LEU A 300 21.27 15.51 -0.27
CA LEU A 300 19.94 15.54 -0.92
C LEU A 300 18.79 15.50 0.09
N PHE A 301 18.96 14.83 1.23
CA PHE A 301 17.99 14.87 2.33
C PHE A 301 18.24 16.04 3.27
N GLY A 302 19.50 16.47 3.43
CA GLY A 302 19.89 17.48 4.41
C GLY A 302 19.38 17.14 5.81
N ASN A 303 18.86 18.14 6.52
CA ASN A 303 18.33 17.97 7.88
C ASN A 303 17.08 17.08 7.95
N ASP A 304 16.37 16.89 6.83
CA ASP A 304 15.16 16.07 6.77
C ASP A 304 15.47 14.57 6.86
N ILE A 305 16.74 14.15 6.73
CA ILE A 305 17.13 12.74 6.90
C ILE A 305 16.69 12.16 8.24
N SER A 306 16.65 13.00 9.29
CA SER A 306 16.21 12.63 10.63
C SER A 306 14.74 12.21 10.68
N LYS A 307 13.90 12.76 9.80
CA LYS A 307 12.46 12.47 9.69
C LYS A 307 12.16 11.09 9.11
N LEU A 308 13.15 10.44 8.51
CA LEU A 308 12.96 9.17 7.79
C LEU A 308 13.01 7.94 8.70
N TRP A 309 13.48 8.08 9.93
CA TRP A 309 13.72 6.95 10.82
C TRP A 309 12.50 6.54 11.66
N PRO A 310 12.32 5.23 11.94
CA PRO A 310 13.08 4.12 11.38
C PRO A 310 12.74 3.90 9.88
N ILE A 311 13.72 3.51 9.06
CA ILE A 311 13.48 3.22 7.64
C ILE A 311 12.46 2.10 7.47
N SER A 312 12.62 1.02 8.24
CA SER A 312 11.67 -0.09 8.35
C SER A 312 11.22 -0.27 9.79
N TYR A 313 9.92 -0.49 10.00
CA TYR A 313 9.36 -0.76 11.32
C TYR A 313 9.56 -2.24 11.69
N GLU A 314 9.61 -2.53 12.99
CA GLU A 314 9.64 -3.91 13.47
C GLU A 314 8.39 -4.68 13.02
N GLY A 315 8.56 -5.94 12.60
CA GLY A 315 7.46 -6.81 12.18
C GLY A 315 6.99 -6.63 10.73
N GLN A 316 7.66 -5.79 9.92
CA GLN A 316 7.39 -5.73 8.48
C GLN A 316 7.91 -6.99 7.76
N SER A 317 7.25 -7.34 6.64
CA SER A 317 7.71 -8.42 5.76
C SER A 317 9.10 -8.11 5.20
N ASP A 318 9.78 -9.17 4.78
CA ASP A 318 11.10 -9.10 4.19
C ASP A 318 11.17 -8.16 2.97
N THR A 319 10.18 -8.25 2.10
CA THR A 319 10.05 -7.46 0.89
C THR A 319 9.71 -6.01 1.22
N ALA A 320 8.87 -5.75 2.23
CA ALA A 320 8.61 -4.38 2.66
C ALA A 320 9.90 -3.70 3.16
N CYS A 321 10.71 -4.42 3.93
CA CYS A 321 12.00 -3.93 4.39
C CYS A 321 12.95 -3.64 3.23
N PHE A 322 12.96 -4.50 2.20
CA PHE A 322 13.75 -4.29 0.98
C PHE A 322 13.27 -3.08 0.18
N ASP A 323 11.95 -2.94 -0.03
CA ASP A 323 11.34 -1.78 -0.71
C ASP A 323 11.69 -0.46 -0.02
N ASN A 324 11.59 -0.40 1.31
CA ASN A 324 11.94 0.79 2.08
C ASN A 324 13.44 1.13 1.95
N ALA A 325 14.32 0.12 1.97
CA ALA A 325 15.76 0.33 1.81
C ALA A 325 16.11 0.82 0.40
N LEU A 326 15.49 0.22 -0.63
CA LEU A 326 15.70 0.60 -2.03
C LEU A 326 15.21 2.03 -2.30
N GLU A 327 14.03 2.39 -1.78
CA GLU A 327 13.49 3.74 -1.89
C GLU A 327 14.38 4.75 -1.16
N PHE A 328 14.87 4.42 0.04
CA PHE A 328 15.80 5.27 0.77
C PHE A 328 17.09 5.55 -0.01
N LEU A 329 17.72 4.52 -0.59
CA LEU A 329 18.93 4.66 -1.39
C LEU A 329 18.66 5.44 -2.68
N THR A 330 17.56 5.13 -3.38
CA THR A 330 17.21 5.79 -4.64
C THR A 330 16.94 7.28 -4.42
N GLN A 331 16.13 7.61 -3.41
CA GLN A 331 15.85 9.01 -3.06
C GLN A 331 17.10 9.71 -2.50
N GLY A 332 18.02 8.97 -1.89
CA GLY A 332 19.33 9.43 -1.45
C GLY A 332 20.36 9.65 -2.58
N GLY A 333 19.99 9.45 -3.85
CA GLY A 333 20.80 9.80 -5.03
C GLY A 333 21.42 8.63 -5.78
N TYR A 334 21.22 7.38 -5.33
CA TYR A 334 21.67 6.21 -6.06
C TYR A 334 20.75 5.95 -7.25
N SER A 335 21.32 5.62 -8.42
CA SER A 335 20.52 5.09 -9.52
C SER A 335 19.86 3.77 -9.10
N LEU A 336 18.65 3.48 -9.60
CA LEU A 336 17.91 2.26 -9.25
C LEU A 336 18.72 0.95 -9.43
N ALA A 337 19.61 0.88 -10.41
CA ALA A 337 20.43 -0.32 -10.65
C ALA A 337 21.63 -0.47 -9.68
N HIS A 338 22.05 0.62 -9.06
CA HIS A 338 23.14 0.64 -8.08
C HIS A 338 22.61 0.45 -6.65
N ALA A 339 21.45 1.08 -6.37
CA ALA A 339 20.70 0.90 -5.13
C ALA A 339 20.29 -0.57 -4.93
#